data_AF-A0A7G7MP28-F1
#
_entry.id   AF-A0A7G7MP28-F1
#
_cell.length_a   1.000
_cell.length_b   1.000
_cell.length_c   1.000
_cell.angle_alpha   90.00
_cell.angle_beta   90.00
_cell.angle_gamma   90.00
#
_symmetry.space_group_name_H-M   'P 1'
#
loop_
_entity.id
_entity.type
_entity.pdbx_description
1 polymer ?
#
loop_
_entity_poly.entity_id
_entity_poly.type
_entity_poly.pdbx_seq_one_letter_code
_entity_poly.pdbx_strand_id
1 'polypeptide(L)'
;MDQVWLDVRMWTGLRGNFHPFTDVVCDAPEPLPEVVDEWQRWAAAYLGAVATHEGWQPGRYHYSAEQRDDGGHTLAVFARGTWDWNT
;
A
#
# COMPACT_ATOMS: atom_id res chain seq x y z
N MET A 1 4.61 -11.96 -14.73
CA MET A 1 3.63 -10.98 -14.20
C MET A 1 4.41 -10.14 -13.22
N ASP A 2 4.50 -8.83 -13.46
CA ASP A 2 5.22 -7.95 -12.52
C ASP A 2 4.33 -7.74 -11.29
N GLN A 3 4.73 -8.34 -10.17
CA GLN A 3 4.03 -8.18 -8.90
C GLN A 3 4.44 -6.90 -8.20
N VAL A 4 3.47 -6.25 -7.57
CA VAL A 4 3.65 -5.11 -6.69
C VAL A 4 3.23 -5.52 -5.27
N TRP A 5 4.11 -5.23 -4.33
CA TRP A 5 3.89 -5.38 -2.91
C TRP A 5 3.48 -4.05 -2.31
N LEU A 6 2.36 -4.05 -1.59
CA LEU A 6 1.86 -2.92 -0.81
C LEU A 6 2.05 -3.24 0.67
N ASP A 7 3.12 -2.76 1.29
CA ASP A 7 3.28 -2.90 2.74
C ASP A 7 2.46 -1.83 3.44
N VAL A 8 1.56 -2.25 4.31
CA VAL A 8 0.64 -1.37 5.00
C VAL A 8 0.99 -1.30 6.47
N ARG A 9 0.99 -0.08 6.98
CA ARG A 9 1.16 0.21 8.41
C ARG A 9 0.00 1.07 8.89
N MET A 10 -0.49 0.80 10.09
CA MET A 10 -1.58 1.57 10.70
C MET A 10 -1.04 2.48 11.80
N TRP A 11 -1.48 3.74 11.82
CA TRP A 11 -1.20 4.64 12.92
C TRP A 11 -1.94 4.18 14.18
N THR A 12 -1.21 3.98 15.27
CA THR A 12 -1.85 3.68 16.56
C THR A 12 -1.64 4.85 17.52
N GLY A 13 -2.75 5.46 17.94
CA GLY A 13 -2.72 6.62 18.84
C GLY A 13 -2.05 6.34 20.19
N LEU A 14 -2.05 5.07 20.63
CA LEU A 14 -1.43 4.64 21.89
C LEU A 14 0.10 4.72 21.91
N ARG A 15 0.75 4.68 20.74
CA ARG A 15 2.22 4.62 20.63
C ARG A 15 2.83 5.78 19.82
N GLY A 16 1.98 6.61 19.20
CA GLY A 16 2.41 7.80 18.45
C GLY A 16 3.27 7.48 17.22
N ASN A 17 3.10 6.30 16.62
CA ASN A 17 3.77 5.91 15.38
C ASN A 17 2.97 4.89 14.57
N PHE A 18 3.43 4.62 13.35
CA PHE A 18 2.89 3.59 12.45
C PHE A 18 3.42 2.20 12.79
N HIS A 19 2.50 1.26 13.02
CA HIS A 19 2.82 -0.14 13.27
C HIS A 19 2.55 -1.00 12.03
N PRO A 20 3.36 -2.04 11.77
CA PRO A 20 3.06 -3.05 10.74
C PRO A 20 1.61 -3.53 10.88
N PHE A 21 0.90 -3.57 9.76
CA PHE A 21 -0.49 -3.99 9.72
C PHE A 21 -0.66 -5.23 8.84
N THR A 22 -0.39 -5.11 7.54
CA THR A 22 -0.41 -6.24 6.60
C THR A 22 0.45 -5.93 5.39
N ASP A 23 0.80 -6.95 4.62
CA ASP A 23 1.26 -6.83 3.23
C ASP A 23 0.13 -7.25 2.28
N VAL A 24 0.08 -6.63 1.11
CA VAL A 24 -0.85 -6.97 0.03
C VAL A 24 -0.05 -7.16 -1.25
N VAL A 25 -0.17 -8.34 -1.86
CA VAL A 25 0.45 -8.66 -3.15
C VAL A 25 -0.60 -8.53 -4.25
N CYS A 26 -0.26 -7.81 -5.31
CA CYS A 26 -1.14 -7.57 -6.43
C CYS A 26 -0.37 -7.47 -7.74
N ASP A 27 -1.08 -7.63 -8.86
CA ASP A 27 -0.50 -7.38 -10.17
C ASP A 27 -0.26 -5.88 -10.37
N ALA A 28 0.82 -5.53 -11.08
CA ALA A 28 1.06 -4.15 -11.48
C ALA A 28 -0.13 -3.61 -12.31
N PRO A 29 -0.51 -2.33 -12.11
CA PRO A 29 -1.53 -1.69 -12.93
C PRO A 29 -1.19 -1.69 -14.41
N GLU A 30 -2.23 -1.81 -15.24
CA GLU A 30 -2.14 -1.67 -16.70
C GLU A 30 -3.01 -0.49 -17.16
N PRO A 31 -2.43 0.54 -17.83
CA PRO A 31 -1.01 0.71 -18.16
C PRO A 31 -0.13 0.95 -16.93
N LEU A 32 1.17 0.64 -17.06
CA LEU A 32 2.14 0.87 -15.99
C LEU A 32 2.30 2.38 -15.76
N PRO A 33 2.09 2.90 -14.53
CA PRO A 33 2.22 4.31 -14.25
C PRO A 33 3.66 4.78 -14.41
N GLU A 34 3.82 5.93 -15.07
CA GLU A 34 5.14 6.49 -15.39
C GLU A 34 5.62 7.46 -14.29
N VAL A 35 4.70 7.94 -13.45
CA VAL A 35 4.99 8.94 -12.41
C VAL A 35 4.45 8.53 -11.04
N VAL A 36 5.12 9.02 -9.99
CA VAL A 36 4.82 8.68 -8.58
C VAL A 36 3.37 9.01 -8.21
N ASP A 37 2.83 10.14 -8.68
CA ASP A 37 1.46 10.57 -8.36
C ASP A 37 0.39 9.61 -8.90
N GLU A 38 0.67 8.91 -10.00
CA GLU A 38 -0.24 7.91 -10.56
C GLU A 38 -0.15 6.61 -9.76
N TRP A 39 1.05 6.19 -9.37
CA TRP A 39 1.26 5.08 -8.43
C TRP A 39 0.56 5.33 -7.09
N GLN A 40 0.62 6.55 -6.56
CA GLN A 40 -0.05 6.90 -5.32
C GLN A 40 -1.57 6.83 -5.44
N ARG A 41 -2.13 7.35 -6.54
CA ARG A 41 -3.57 7.28 -6.83
C ARG A 41 -4.06 5.85 -6.98
N TRP A 42 -3.32 5.03 -7.72
CA TRP A 42 -3.61 3.60 -7.88
C TRP A 42 -3.56 2.87 -6.53
N ALA A 43 -2.48 3.03 -5.76
CA ALA A 43 -2.31 2.34 -4.48
C ALA A 43 -3.42 2.71 -3.49
N ALA A 44 -3.78 3.99 -3.39
CA ALA A 44 -4.88 4.43 -2.54
C ALA A 44 -6.23 3.84 -2.95
N ALA A 45 -6.52 3.78 -4.26
CA ALA A 45 -7.76 3.19 -4.76
C ALA A 45 -7.81 1.67 -4.51
N TYR A 46 -6.72 0.96 -4.79
CA TYR A 46 -6.63 -0.48 -4.58
C TYR A 46 -6.75 -0.83 -3.08
N LEU A 47 -6.02 -0.13 -2.23
CA LEU A 47 -6.07 -0.35 -0.78
C LEU A 47 -7.43 0.03 -0.19
N GLY A 48 -8.14 1.01 -0.74
CA GLY A 48 -9.53 1.30 -0.36
C GLY A 48 -10.49 0.15 -0.67
N ALA A 49 -10.32 -0.51 -1.82
CA ALA A 49 -11.11 -1.69 -2.18
C ALA A 49 -10.79 -2.90 -1.26
N VAL A 50 -9.51 -3.14 -0.99
CA VAL A 50 -9.07 -4.19 -0.04
C VAL A 50 -9.62 -3.91 1.36
N ALA A 51 -9.47 -2.68 1.85
CA ALA A 51 -9.92 -2.26 3.16
C ALA A 51 -11.45 -2.43 3.34
N THR A 52 -12.22 -2.17 2.29
CA THR A 52 -13.67 -2.41 2.27
C THR A 52 -13.97 -3.90 2.32
N HIS A 53 -13.33 -4.68 1.44
CA HIS A 53 -13.57 -6.11 1.31
C HIS A 53 -13.20 -6.90 2.58
N GLU A 54 -12.10 -6.51 3.23
CA GLU A 54 -11.57 -7.16 4.42
C GLU A 54 -12.05 -6.53 5.74
N GLY A 55 -12.85 -5.46 5.68
CA GLY A 55 -13.41 -4.80 6.86
C GLY A 55 -12.35 -4.16 7.77
N TRP A 56 -11.39 -3.45 7.17
CA TRP A 56 -10.35 -2.74 7.94
C TRP A 56 -10.96 -1.65 8.81
N GLN A 57 -10.35 -1.45 9.98
CA GLN A 57 -10.78 -0.43 10.93
C GLN A 57 -10.59 0.98 10.33
N PRO A 58 -11.50 1.94 10.61
CA PRO A 58 -11.25 3.34 10.27
C PRO A 58 -9.96 3.83 10.95
N GLY A 59 -9.18 4.64 10.23
CA GLY A 59 -7.94 5.17 10.76
C GLY A 59 -6.96 5.65 9.70
N ARG A 60 -5.80 6.09 10.18
CA ARG A 60 -4.71 6.56 9.34
C ARG A 60 -3.77 5.41 8.99
N TYR A 61 -3.50 5.22 7.72
CA TYR A 61 -2.64 4.18 7.18
C TYR A 61 -1.48 4.79 6.39
N HIS A 62 -0.32 4.14 6.45
CA HIS A 62 0.84 4.42 5.60
C HIS A 62 1.09 3.20 4.71
N TYR A 63 1.56 3.42 3.49
CA TYR A 63 2.01 2.33 2.61
C TYR A 63 3.31 2.62 1.87
N SER A 64 3.95 1.53 1.45
CA SER A 64 4.95 1.50 0.37
C SER A 64 4.49 0.57 -0.75
N ALA A 65 4.56 1.05 -1.99
CA ALA A 65 4.35 0.25 -3.20
C ALA A 65 5.71 -0.11 -3.79
N GLU A 66 6.03 -1.40 -3.84
CA GLU A 66 7.37 -1.91 -4.12
C GLU A 66 7.36 -3.10 -5.07
N GLN A 67 8.41 -3.24 -5.87
CA GLN A 67 8.77 -4.50 -6.51
C GLN A 67 9.80 -5.23 -5.65
N ARG A 68 9.65 -6.54 -5.53
CA ARG A 68 10.57 -7.40 -4.77
C ARG A 68 11.11 -8.53 -5.64
N ASP A 69 12.29 -9.01 -5.29
CA ASP A 69 12.83 -10.27 -5.81
C ASP A 69 12.20 -11.50 -5.13
N ASP A 70 12.53 -12.69 -5.62
CA ASP A 70 12.06 -13.96 -5.05
C ASP A 70 12.53 -14.19 -3.59
N GLY A 71 13.56 -13.44 -3.15
CA GLY A 71 14.07 -13.44 -1.77
C GLY A 71 13.34 -12.46 -0.85
N GLY A 72 12.38 -11.68 -1.37
CA GLY A 72 11.65 -10.66 -0.62
C GLY A 72 12.41 -9.35 -0.45
N HIS A 73 13.55 -9.16 -1.14
CA HIS A 73 14.29 -7.90 -1.10
C HIS A 73 13.67 -6.88 -2.05
N THR A 74 13.55 -5.64 -1.60
CA THR A 74 13.05 -4.53 -2.41
C THR A 74 14.00 -4.24 -3.59
N LEU A 75 13.50 -4.42 -4.81
CA LEU A 75 14.19 -4.06 -6.05
C LEU A 75 13.91 -2.60 -6.44
N ALA A 76 12.65 -2.16 -6.30
CA ALA A 76 12.22 -0.82 -6.63
C ALA A 76 11.10 -0.35 -5.69
N VAL A 77 11.06 0.95 -5.42
CA VAL A 77 9.98 1.61 -4.67
C VAL A 77 9.29 2.57 -5.63
N PHE A 78 8.04 2.29 -5.96
CA PHE A 78 7.26 3.09 -6.91
C PHE A 78 6.61 4.30 -6.25
N ALA A 79 6.05 4.11 -5.05
CA ALA A 79 5.41 5.16 -4.29
C ALA A 79 5.40 4.86 -2.79
N ARG A 80 5.25 5.91 -2.00
CA ARG A 80 4.90 5.85 -0.58
C ARG A 80 3.85 6.91 -0.31
N GLY A 81 2.98 6.66 0.66
CA GLY A 81 1.93 7.59 0.99
C GLY A 81 1.28 7.29 2.32
N THR A 82 0.45 8.24 2.75
CA THR A 82 -0.46 8.07 3.89
C THR A 82 -1.88 8.30 3.37
N TRP A 83 -2.83 7.47 3.78
CA TRP A 83 -4.24 7.70 3.52
C TRP A 83 -5.05 7.54 4.82
N ASP A 84 -6.09 8.35 4.95
CA ASP A 84 -7.09 8.20 6.02
C ASP A 84 -8.23 7.35 5.48
N TRP A 85 -8.45 6.17 6.05
CA TRP A 85 -9.53 5.24 5.70
C TRP A 85 -10.74 5.48 6.60
N ASN A 86 -11.88 5.74 5.98
CA ASN A 86 -13.18 5.81 6.64
C ASN A 86 -14.15 4.94 5.83
N THR A 87 -14.99 4.15 6.52
CA THR A 87 -16.01 3.28 5.91
C THR A 87 -17.14 4.06 5.25
#